data_AF-A0A383CL99-F1
#
_entry.id   AF-A0A383CL99-F1
#
_cell.length_a   1.000
_cell.length_b   1.000
_cell.length_c   1.000
_cell.angle_alpha   90.00
_cell.angle_beta   90.00
_cell.angle_gamma   90.00
#
_symmetry.space_group_name_H-M   'P 1'
#
loop_
_entity.id
_entity.type
_entity.pdbx_description
1 polymer ?
#
loop_
_entity_poly.entity_id
_entity_poly.type
_entity_poly.pdbx_seq_one_letter_code
_entity_poly.pdbx_strand_id
1 'polypeptide(L)' 'MNDSMKGRQVRAPRGSSLTCKGWTQEAALRMLMNNLDPEVAERPEDLVVYGGTGRAARNW' A
#
# COMPACT_ATOMS: atom_id res chain seq x y z
N MET A 1 4.18 27.26 -6.47
CA MET A 1 4.98 26.36 -5.59
C MET A 1 4.23 25.04 -5.54
N ASN A 2 4.80 24.00 -6.13
CA ASN A 2 4.10 22.81 -6.63
C ASN A 2 3.52 21.92 -5.52
N ASP A 3 2.20 21.75 -5.52
CA ASP A 3 1.42 20.84 -4.67
C ASP A 3 1.37 19.41 -5.26
N SER A 4 2.50 18.89 -5.75
CA SER A 4 2.55 17.60 -6.48
C SER A 4 3.51 16.56 -5.90
N MET A 5 3.93 16.71 -4.64
CA MET A 5 4.78 15.73 -3.93
C MET A 5 4.13 15.26 -2.63
N LYS A 6 2.80 15.14 -2.58
CA LYS A 6 2.18 14.26 -1.58
C LYS A 6 2.26 12.85 -2.15
N GLY A 7 3.21 12.05 -1.66
CA GLY A 7 3.32 10.63 -1.99
C GLY A 7 1.94 9.97 -1.92
N ARG A 8 1.63 9.12 -2.90
CA ARG A 8 0.33 8.46 -3.01
C ARG A 8 0.04 7.71 -1.71
N GLN A 9 -0.93 8.16 -0.93
CA GLN A 9 -1.35 7.45 0.29
C GLN A 9 -2.10 6.18 -0.13
N VAL A 10 -1.50 5.03 0.17
CA VAL A 10 -2.10 3.71 -0.09
C VAL A 10 -2.75 3.23 1.19
N ARG A 11 -4.01 2.77 1.12
CA ARG A 11 -4.71 2.15 2.26
C ARG A 11 -5.55 1.00 1.76
N ALA A 12 -5.57 -0.12 2.50
CA ALA A 12 -6.33 -1.29 2.11
C ALA A 12 -7.86 -1.03 2.13
N PRO A 13 -8.60 -1.43 1.08
CA PRO A 13 -10.06 -1.41 1.09
C PRO A 13 -10.63 -2.20 2.27
N ARG A 14 -11.72 -1.69 2.87
CA ARG A 14 -12.39 -2.27 4.04
C ARG A 14 -13.81 -2.73 3.66
N GLY A 15 -14.40 -3.57 4.50
CA GLY A 15 -15.75 -4.12 4.28
C GLY A 15 -15.79 -5.29 3.30
N SER A 16 -17.00 -5.70 2.92
CA SER A 16 -17.26 -6.91 2.11
C SER A 16 -17.30 -6.67 0.60
N SER A 17 -17.27 -5.42 0.14
CA SER A 17 -17.23 -5.08 -1.28
C SER A 17 -15.89 -5.47 -1.90
N LEU A 18 -15.91 -6.08 -3.09
CA LEU A 18 -14.73 -6.53 -3.81
C LEU A 18 -14.29 -5.52 -4.88
N THR A 19 -12.99 -5.28 -4.98
CA THR A 19 -12.35 -4.58 -6.10
C THR A 19 -11.92 -5.57 -7.18
N CYS A 20 -11.41 -6.73 -6.76
CA CYS A 20 -11.02 -7.81 -7.64
C CYS A 20 -12.18 -8.79 -7.92
N LYS A 21 -11.97 -9.76 -8.83
CA LYS A 21 -13.01 -10.74 -9.25
C LYS A 21 -13.37 -11.79 -8.18
N GLY A 22 -12.81 -11.74 -6.98
CA GLY A 22 -12.92 -12.81 -5.99
C GLY A 22 -11.98 -12.61 -4.80
N TRP A 23 -12.23 -13.37 -3.73
CA TRP A 23 -11.60 -13.14 -2.43
C TRP A 23 -10.11 -13.45 -2.39
N THR A 24 -9.62 -14.47 -3.09
CA THR A 24 -8.19 -14.83 -3.06
C THR A 24 -7.32 -13.68 -3.58
N GLN A 25 -7.69 -13.12 -4.73
CA GLN A 25 -7.01 -11.99 -5.34
C GLN A 25 -7.25 -10.68 -4.58
N GLU A 26 -8.45 -10.48 -4.01
CA GLU A 26 -8.74 -9.32 -3.16
C GLU A 26 -7.90 -9.34 -1.88
N ALA A 27 -7.73 -10.50 -1.24
CA ALA A 27 -6.92 -10.65 -0.04
C ALA A 27 -5.45 -10.29 -0.30
N ALA A 28 -4.89 -10.76 -1.42
CA ALA A 28 -3.54 -10.39 -1.83
C ALA A 28 -3.39 -8.88 -2.05
N LEU A 29 -4.36 -8.25 -2.74
CA LEU A 29 -4.39 -6.79 -2.93
C LEU A 29 -4.46 -6.04 -1.59
N ARG A 30 -5.37 -6.44 -0.70
CA ARG A 30 -5.54 -5.78 0.61
C ARG A 30 -4.29 -5.91 1.46
N MET A 31 -3.65 -7.08 1.49
CA MET A 31 -2.41 -7.27 2.24
C MET A 31 -1.26 -6.46 1.65
N LEU A 32 -1.13 -6.40 0.32
CA LEU A 32 -0.15 -5.53 -0.34
C LEU A 32 -0.36 -4.06 0.03
N MET A 33 -1.60 -3.58 -0.03
CA MET A 33 -1.93 -2.20 0.31
C MET A 33 -1.76 -1.91 1.80
N ASN A 34 -2.04 -2.89 2.67
CA ASN A 34 -1.84 -2.76 4.12
C ASN A 34 -0.37 -2.60 4.47
N ASN A 35 0.54 -3.29 3.78
CA ASN A 35 1.98 -3.09 3.94
C ASN A 35 2.45 -1.67 3.59
N LEU A 36 1.66 -0.89 2.85
CA LEU A 36 1.97 0.48 2.45
C LEU A 36 1.06 1.52 3.13
N ASP A 37 0.24 1.09 4.10
CA ASP A 37 -0.57 2.00 4.89
C ASP A 37 0.34 2.93 5.72
N PRO A 38 0.14 4.27 5.73
CA PRO A 38 0.95 5.19 6.52
C PRO A 38 0.98 4.91 8.03
N GLU A 39 0.00 4.16 8.54
CA GLU A 39 -0.03 3.73 9.94
C GLU A 39 0.72 2.41 10.18
N VAL A 40 1.19 1.73 9.13
CA VAL A 40 1.86 0.43 9.16
C VAL A 40 3.31 0.51 8.67
N ALA A 41 3.54 1.16 7.53
CA ALA A 41 4.83 1.27 6.89
C ALA A 41 5.73 2.34 7.53
N GLU A 42 7.03 2.07 7.65
CA GLU A 42 8.01 3.06 8.10
C GLU A 42 8.18 4.23 7.11
N ARG A 43 8.19 3.95 5.80
CA ARG A 43 8.39 4.93 4.71
C ARG A 43 7.59 4.52 3.46
N PRO A 44 6.25 4.66 3.47
CA PRO A 44 5.37 4.18 2.40
C PRO A 44 5.62 4.85 1.04
N GLU A 45 6.03 6.12 1.02
CA GLU A 45 6.34 6.88 -0.20
C GLU A 45 7.50 6.29 -1.01
N ASP A 46 8.42 5.59 -0.34
CA ASP A 46 9.55 4.88 -0.94
C ASP A 46 9.29 3.37 -1.07
N LEU A 47 8.04 2.95 -0.85
CA LEU A 47 7.58 1.56 -0.80
C LEU A 47 8.19 0.72 0.33
N VAL A 48 8.87 1.35 1.31
CA VAL A 48 9.56 0.67 2.41
C VAL A 48 8.57 0.37 3.53
N VAL A 49 8.46 -0.92 3.87
CA VAL A 49 7.59 -1.41 4.94
C VAL A 49 8.34 -1.36 6.27
N TYR A 50 9.46 -2.08 6.38
CA TYR A 50 10.33 -2.09 7.54
C TYR A 50 11.73 -2.62 7.19
N GLY A 51 12.66 -2.53 8.15
CA GLY A 51 14.00 -3.13 8.00
C GLY A 51 14.90 -2.36 7.04
N GLY A 52 14.76 -1.03 7.00
CA GLY A 52 15.60 -0.13 6.20
C GLY A 52 15.27 -0.11 4.72
N THR A 53 15.41 -1.24 4.02
CA THR A 53 15.18 -1.37 2.56
C THR A 53 14.18 -2.47 2.20
N GLY A 54 13.51 -3.08 3.19
CA GLY A 54 12.45 -4.06 2.94
C GLY A 54 11.25 -3.38 2.29
N ARG A 55 11.04 -3.61 0.98
CA ARG A 55 10.02 -2.93 0.18
C ARG A 55 8.88 -3.86 -0.24
N ALA A 56 7.66 -3.32 -0.31
CA ALA A 56 6.47 -4.05 -0.76
C ALA A 56 6.44 -4.28 -2.28
N ALA A 57 7.08 -3.40 -3.06
CA ALA A 57 7.23 -3.50 -4.51
C ALA A 57 8.57 -2.90 -4.95
N ARG A 58 9.01 -3.21 -6.18
CA ARG A 58 10.31 -2.75 -6.70
C ARG A 58 10.36 -1.24 -6.97
N ASN A 59 9.25 -0.69 -7.45
CA ASN A 59 9.04 0.70 -7.82
C ASN A 59 7.53 0.96 -7.95
N TRP A 60 7.17 2.25 -8.06
CA TRP A 60 5.81 2.71 -8.32
C TRP A 60 5.39 2.45 -9.76
#